data_AF-A0A136MSB3-F1
#
_entry.id   AF-A0A136MSB3-F1
#
_cell.length_a   1.000
_cell.length_b   1.000
_cell.length_c   1.000
_cell.angle_alpha   90.00
_cell.angle_beta   90.00
_cell.angle_gamma   90.00
#
_symmetry.space_group_name_H-M   'P 1'
#
loop_
_entity.id
_entity.type
_entity.pdbx_description
1 polymer ?
#
loop_
_entity_poly.entity_id
_entity_poly.type
_entity_poly.pdbx_seq_one_letter_code
_entity_poly.pdbx_strand_id
1 'polypeptide(L)'
;MTSPMASVDWIPVAGFVGGSLLVLLCFSRIRKKRLLQNLPTSKTTGVYIGLVELKGKVECGQPLTSYLAQIPTVYYSFDVSEHWSRTVVETVMNSKGRPTIRTRTESGWTSVNSGSAQTPFDLRDDYGKVQILPEGARIEPANVFSSECTPLDDLYYSKGPDTAIADSTYRRRFTEQAIPVDAEIYIMGQAREREDRVAPEIAADPEAPLFLISTRTEEQISKGLSLQIWLAGIFGAVLFIGSHALRDHLVGVLAVAIPFERYAVVLGVYLLIFLAGLIWIVYNILVNLRQRVWQAASLVDVQLKRRNDLIPRLVEVVRGLKDHEITLQSELAMLRSQAASTSPQTSTGYQNCSRTIRFLAEKYPALTAQEAFLKLQKEISATEDRIALARSFYNEIATAFNTHLEVLPDSLVAKMMRLSMEELFQTPDTEKATPVVQTNPV
;
A
#
# COMPACT_ATOMS: atom_id res chain seq x y z
N MET A 1 49.80 -41.31 -1.09
CA MET A 1 49.48 -39.90 -0.78
C MET A 1 48.06 -39.62 -1.24
N THR A 2 47.08 -39.95 -0.41
CA THR A 2 45.67 -39.64 -0.66
C THR A 2 45.43 -38.18 -0.26
N SER A 3 45.14 -37.34 -1.24
CA SER A 3 44.69 -35.96 -1.02
C SER A 3 43.52 -35.93 -0.03
N PRO A 4 43.49 -35.01 0.94
CA PRO A 4 42.32 -34.83 1.80
C PRO A 4 41.18 -34.33 0.91
N MET A 5 40.20 -35.19 0.59
CA MET A 5 38.94 -34.69 0.05
C MET A 5 38.38 -33.74 1.09
N ALA A 6 38.16 -32.48 0.71
CA ALA A 6 37.48 -31.51 1.57
C ALA A 6 36.17 -32.15 2.06
N SER A 7 35.92 -32.12 3.38
CA SER A 7 34.71 -32.71 3.94
C SER A 7 33.49 -32.07 3.27
N VAL A 8 32.65 -32.90 2.65
CA VAL A 8 31.46 -32.43 1.88
C VAL A 8 30.25 -32.26 2.82
N ASP A 9 30.42 -32.51 4.12
CA ASP A 9 29.36 -32.48 5.13
C ASP A 9 28.80 -31.08 5.41
N TRP A 10 29.45 -30.01 4.93
CA TRP A 10 28.93 -28.65 5.03
C TRP A 10 27.84 -28.34 3.98
N ILE A 11 27.71 -29.12 2.89
CA ILE A 11 26.74 -28.83 1.81
C ILE A 11 25.28 -28.87 2.32
N PRO A 12 24.84 -29.88 3.09
CA PRO A 12 23.51 -29.90 3.71
C PRO A 12 23.24 -28.68 4.60
N VAL A 13 24.26 -28.25 5.36
CA VAL A 13 24.15 -27.08 6.25
C VAL A 13 24.01 -25.80 5.43
N ALA A 14 24.80 -25.64 4.37
CA ALA A 14 24.67 -24.50 3.46
C ALA A 14 23.30 -24.46 2.77
N GLY A 15 22.77 -25.62 2.35
CA GLY A 15 21.42 -25.73 1.79
C GLY A 15 20.33 -25.38 2.80
N PHE A 16 20.47 -25.81 4.04
CA PHE A 16 19.56 -25.45 5.13
C PHE A 16 19.56 -23.94 5.39
N VAL A 17 20.73 -23.31 5.50
CA VAL A 17 20.85 -21.86 5.71
C VAL A 17 20.28 -21.07 4.53
N GLY A 18 20.67 -21.42 3.31
CA GLY A 18 20.17 -20.77 2.10
C GLY A 18 18.66 -20.93 1.91
N GLY A 19 18.14 -22.13 2.13
CA GLY A 19 16.71 -22.40 2.07
C GLY A 19 15.92 -21.69 3.18
N SER A 20 16.47 -21.60 4.40
CA SER A 20 15.84 -20.89 5.51
C SER A 20 15.76 -19.39 5.24
N LEU A 21 16.80 -18.81 4.63
CA LEU A 21 16.79 -17.41 4.18
C LEU A 21 15.71 -17.18 3.12
N LEU A 22 15.52 -18.12 2.19
CA LEU A 22 14.43 -18.05 1.22
C LEU A 22 13.04 -18.20 1.86
N VAL A 23 12.88 -19.02 2.90
CA VAL A 23 11.63 -19.11 3.69
C VAL A 23 11.35 -17.78 4.39
N LEU A 24 12.34 -17.16 5.03
CA LEU A 24 12.19 -15.84 5.65
C LEU A 24 11.83 -14.76 4.63
N LEU A 25 12.46 -14.79 3.45
CA LEU A 25 12.11 -13.91 2.33
C LEU A 25 10.66 -14.16 1.88
N CYS A 26 10.26 -15.42 1.71
CA CYS A 26 8.90 -15.81 1.37
C CYS A 26 7.89 -15.26 2.38
N PHE A 27 8.13 -15.44 3.68
CA PHE A 27 7.30 -14.91 4.75
C PHE A 27 7.25 -13.38 4.79
N SER A 28 8.35 -12.70 4.49
CA SER A 28 8.34 -11.24 4.33
C SER A 28 7.43 -10.81 3.17
N ARG A 29 7.48 -11.51 2.02
CA ARG A 29 6.61 -11.23 0.87
C ARG A 29 5.14 -11.56 1.14
N ILE A 30 4.84 -12.64 1.85
CA ILE A 30 3.46 -12.98 2.28
C ILE A 30 2.90 -11.90 3.18
N ARG A 31 3.67 -11.45 4.20
CA ARG A 31 3.26 -10.36 5.08
C ARG A 31 2.98 -9.08 4.30
N LYS A 32 3.86 -8.69 3.38
CA LYS A 32 3.66 -7.51 2.53
C LYS A 32 2.43 -7.65 1.63
N LYS A 33 2.23 -8.81 0.99
CA LYS A 33 1.06 -9.05 0.13
C LYS A 33 -0.24 -8.96 0.91
N ARG A 34 -0.32 -9.61 2.07
CA ARG A 34 -1.51 -9.58 2.91
C ARG A 34 -1.77 -8.19 3.50
N LEU A 35 -0.74 -7.40 3.81
CA LEU A 35 -0.92 -6.01 4.23
C LEU A 35 -1.62 -5.18 3.14
N LEU A 36 -1.25 -5.36 1.87
CA LEU A 36 -1.88 -4.67 0.73
C LEU A 36 -3.36 -5.08 0.60
N GLN A 37 -3.64 -6.37 0.61
CA GLN A 37 -5.00 -6.89 0.34
C GLN A 37 -6.00 -6.66 1.48
N ASN A 38 -5.50 -6.46 2.71
CA ASN A 38 -6.32 -6.38 3.91
C ASN A 38 -6.63 -4.93 4.33
N LEU A 39 -6.15 -3.94 3.57
CA LEU A 39 -6.38 -2.54 3.85
C LEU A 39 -7.42 -2.00 2.85
N PRO A 40 -8.63 -1.62 3.30
CA PRO A 40 -9.60 -1.05 2.39
C PRO A 40 -9.17 0.33 1.89
N THR A 41 -9.52 0.61 0.63
CA THR A 41 -9.27 1.91 0.02
C THR A 41 -10.09 2.98 0.73
N SER A 42 -9.43 3.90 1.42
CA SER A 42 -10.03 5.06 2.06
C SER A 42 -10.35 6.14 1.03
N LYS A 43 -11.49 6.82 1.19
CA LYS A 43 -11.84 8.02 0.40
C LYS A 43 -11.12 9.24 0.97
N THR A 44 -10.68 10.17 0.13
CA THR A 44 -9.84 11.32 0.53
C THR A 44 -10.47 12.19 1.62
N THR A 45 -11.79 12.43 1.55
CA THR A 45 -12.55 13.21 2.55
C THR A 45 -12.79 12.44 3.86
N GLY A 46 -12.69 11.11 3.82
CA GLY A 46 -12.84 10.20 4.95
C GLY A 46 -11.53 9.57 5.41
N VAL A 47 -10.37 10.16 5.07
CA VAL A 47 -9.08 9.65 5.53
C VAL A 47 -9.00 9.84 7.05
N TYR A 48 -9.03 8.72 7.76
CA TYR A 48 -8.81 8.69 9.19
C TYR A 48 -7.31 8.57 9.49
N ILE A 49 -6.90 9.11 10.64
CA ILE A 49 -5.52 9.00 11.13
C ILE A 49 -5.20 7.50 11.30
N GLY A 50 -4.06 7.07 10.75
CA GLY A 50 -3.69 5.65 10.71
C GLY A 50 -3.15 5.21 9.35
N LEU A 51 -2.82 3.93 9.23
CA LEU A 51 -2.41 3.35 7.96
C LEU A 51 -3.61 3.25 7.02
N VAL A 52 -3.53 3.90 5.87
CA VAL A 52 -4.58 3.97 4.86
C VAL A 52 -4.08 3.58 3.47
N GLU A 53 -5.00 3.08 2.65
CA GLU A 53 -4.81 2.91 1.21
C GLU A 53 -5.60 3.99 0.48
N LEU A 54 -4.99 4.63 -0.53
CA LEU A 54 -5.63 5.64 -1.36
C LEU A 54 -5.38 5.34 -2.84
N LYS A 55 -6.38 5.66 -3.65
CA LYS A 55 -6.34 5.57 -5.11
C LYS A 55 -6.92 6.86 -5.67
N GLY A 56 -6.23 7.51 -6.59
CA GLY A 56 -6.69 8.79 -7.14
C GLY A 56 -5.75 9.38 -8.17
N LYS A 57 -6.12 10.55 -8.69
CA LYS A 57 -5.35 11.32 -9.66
C LYS A 57 -4.41 12.30 -8.96
N VAL A 58 -3.22 12.44 -9.50
CA VAL A 58 -2.20 13.38 -9.02
C VAL A 58 -2.54 14.79 -9.47
N GLU A 59 -2.67 15.71 -8.52
CA GLU A 59 -2.78 17.15 -8.76
C GLU A 59 -1.60 17.87 -8.09
N CYS A 60 -0.99 18.83 -8.79
CA CYS A 60 0.09 19.64 -8.23
C CYS A 60 0.01 21.06 -8.76
N GLY A 61 0.00 22.05 -7.85
CA GLY A 61 -0.07 23.46 -8.25
C GLY A 61 1.24 23.98 -8.87
N GLN A 62 2.37 23.40 -8.50
CA GLN A 62 3.69 23.75 -9.02
C GLN A 62 4.46 22.45 -9.36
N PRO A 63 4.15 21.82 -10.50
CA PRO A 63 4.79 20.56 -10.89
C PRO A 63 6.25 20.78 -11.30
N LEU A 64 7.06 19.75 -11.09
CA LEU A 64 8.42 19.67 -11.61
C LEU A 64 8.36 19.38 -13.12
N THR A 65 9.41 19.77 -13.85
CA THR A 65 9.61 19.33 -15.23
C THR A 65 10.65 18.21 -15.23
N SER A 66 10.30 17.04 -15.78
CA SER A 66 11.24 15.91 -15.82
C SER A 66 12.46 16.22 -16.70
N TYR A 67 13.60 15.62 -16.39
CA TYR A 67 14.87 15.95 -17.02
C TYR A 67 14.94 15.51 -18.49
N LEU A 68 14.50 14.30 -18.82
CA LEU A 68 14.58 13.73 -20.16
C LEU A 68 13.28 13.92 -20.96
N ALA A 69 12.14 13.46 -20.44
CA ALA A 69 10.85 13.55 -21.11
C ALA A 69 10.24 14.96 -21.15
N GLN A 70 10.73 15.90 -20.32
CA GLN A 70 10.26 17.29 -20.25
C GLN A 70 8.75 17.41 -19.99
N ILE A 71 8.19 16.49 -19.20
CA ILE A 71 6.77 16.48 -18.84
C ILE A 71 6.52 17.01 -17.41
N PRO A 72 5.35 17.58 -17.12
CA PRO A 72 4.97 17.99 -15.76
C PRO A 72 4.79 16.75 -14.86
N THR A 73 5.54 16.71 -13.76
CA THR A 73 5.65 15.55 -12.86
C THR A 73 5.75 15.97 -11.40
N VAL A 74 5.38 15.08 -10.48
CA VAL A 74 5.57 15.30 -9.03
C VAL A 74 6.79 14.58 -8.49
N TYR A 75 7.29 13.60 -9.25
CA TYR A 75 8.50 12.84 -9.00
C TYR A 75 9.12 12.46 -10.34
N TYR A 76 10.44 12.54 -10.45
CA TYR A 76 11.18 11.85 -11.49
C TYR A 76 12.52 11.33 -10.98
N SER A 77 13.02 10.30 -11.64
CA SER A 77 14.39 9.81 -11.53
C SER A 77 14.90 9.45 -12.91
N PHE A 78 16.13 9.86 -13.23
CA PHE A 78 16.76 9.53 -14.50
C PHE A 78 18.14 8.94 -14.29
N ASP A 79 18.54 8.09 -15.23
CA ASP A 79 19.88 7.55 -15.35
C ASP A 79 20.33 7.62 -16.80
N VAL A 80 21.53 8.17 -16.99
CA VAL A 80 22.28 8.16 -18.22
C VAL A 80 23.47 7.25 -18.01
N SER A 81 23.49 6.14 -18.74
CA SER A 81 24.53 5.13 -18.68
C SER A 81 25.32 5.09 -19.97
N GLU A 82 26.64 4.95 -19.91
CA GLU A 82 27.53 4.83 -21.07
C GLU A 82 28.10 3.42 -21.15
N HIS A 83 28.04 2.84 -22.35
CA HIS A 83 28.55 1.50 -22.61
C HIS A 83 30.05 1.54 -22.91
N TRP A 84 30.82 0.74 -22.18
CA TRP A 84 32.25 0.54 -22.39
C TRP A 84 32.54 -0.90 -22.84
N SER A 85 33.64 -1.07 -23.58
CA SER A 85 34.17 -2.38 -23.94
C SER A 85 35.68 -2.33 -23.97
N ARG A 86 36.31 -3.22 -23.19
CA ARG A 86 37.77 -3.31 -23.10
C ARG A 86 38.23 -4.73 -23.32
N THR A 87 39.42 -4.86 -23.88
CA THR A 87 40.07 -6.15 -24.09
C THR A 87 40.99 -6.43 -22.91
N VAL A 88 40.67 -7.46 -22.12
CA VAL A 88 41.49 -7.92 -20.99
C VAL A 88 42.30 -9.13 -21.43
N VAL A 89 43.62 -9.02 -21.25
CA VAL A 89 44.57 -10.08 -21.55
C VAL A 89 44.95 -10.77 -20.24
N GLU A 90 44.58 -12.04 -20.10
CA GLU A 90 44.86 -12.84 -18.91
C GLU A 90 45.87 -13.94 -19.23
N THR A 91 46.87 -14.09 -18.38
CA THR A 91 47.81 -15.22 -18.44
C THR A 91 47.21 -16.39 -17.65
N VAL A 92 46.74 -17.41 -18.35
CA VAL A 92 46.15 -18.61 -17.74
C VAL A 92 47.13 -19.78 -17.87
N MET A 93 47.31 -20.54 -16.79
CA MET A 93 48.11 -21.76 -16.82
C MET A 93 47.34 -22.87 -17.53
N ASN A 94 47.94 -23.48 -18.55
CA ASN A 94 47.33 -24.61 -19.23
C ASN A 94 47.45 -25.91 -18.41
N SER A 95 46.78 -26.98 -18.85
CA SER A 95 46.80 -28.30 -18.20
C SER A 95 48.20 -28.93 -18.07
N LYS A 96 49.21 -28.36 -18.74
CA LYS A 96 50.63 -28.77 -18.69
C LYS A 96 51.49 -27.79 -17.87
N GLY A 97 50.90 -26.85 -17.13
CA GLY A 97 51.61 -25.91 -16.28
C GLY A 97 52.40 -24.82 -17.03
N ARG A 98 52.09 -24.53 -18.29
CA ARG A 98 52.72 -23.42 -19.05
C ARG A 98 51.78 -22.21 -19.12
N PRO A 99 52.29 -20.98 -18.96
CA PRO A 99 51.50 -19.76 -19.11
C PRO A 99 51.03 -19.65 -20.56
N THR A 100 49.73 -19.43 -20.75
CA THR A 100 49.11 -19.20 -22.07
C THR A 100 48.33 -17.90 -22.00
N ILE A 101 48.50 -17.05 -23.01
CA ILE A 101 47.77 -15.78 -23.09
C ILE A 101 46.35 -16.07 -23.57
N ARG A 102 45.35 -15.60 -22.82
CA ARG A 102 43.95 -15.63 -23.20
C ARG A 102 43.42 -14.20 -23.26
N THR A 103 42.87 -13.82 -24.39
CA THR A 103 42.18 -12.55 -24.55
C THR A 103 40.70 -12.73 -24.29
N ARG A 104 40.11 -11.88 -23.45
CA ARG A 104 38.67 -11.80 -23.27
C ARG A 104 38.19 -10.35 -23.41
N THR A 105 37.03 -10.17 -24.00
CA THR A 105 36.37 -8.86 -24.05
C THR A 105 35.44 -8.75 -22.85
N GLU A 106 35.62 -7.69 -22.07
CA GLU A 106 34.68 -7.28 -21.03
C GLU A 106 33.88 -6.08 -21.55
N SER A 107 32.60 -6.04 -21.24
CA SER A 107 31.73 -4.92 -21.58
C SER A 107 30.72 -4.68 -20.49
N GLY A 108 30.30 -3.43 -20.32
CA GLY A 108 29.34 -3.07 -19.30
C GLY A 108 28.76 -1.69 -19.54
N TRP A 109 27.87 -1.31 -18.63
CA TRP A 109 27.27 0.02 -18.58
C TRP A 109 27.72 0.69 -17.29
N THR A 110 28.10 1.95 -17.38
CA THR A 110 28.46 2.78 -16.22
C THR A 110 27.57 4.01 -16.22
N SER A 111 26.92 4.30 -15.10
CA SER A 111 26.16 5.54 -14.93
C SER A 111 27.12 6.73 -14.99
N VAL A 112 26.84 7.65 -15.92
CA VAL A 112 27.64 8.87 -16.16
C VAL A 112 26.91 10.14 -15.70
N ASN A 113 25.59 10.08 -15.57
CA ASN A 113 24.78 11.14 -14.99
C ASN A 113 23.50 10.52 -14.45
N SER A 114 23.09 10.91 -13.24
CA SER A 114 21.83 10.49 -12.65
C SER A 114 21.31 11.57 -11.72
N GLY A 115 20.01 11.58 -11.51
CA GLY A 115 19.37 12.55 -10.63
C GLY A 115 17.94 12.18 -10.34
N SER A 116 17.40 12.77 -9.29
CA SER A 116 15.99 12.65 -8.94
C SER A 116 15.51 13.95 -8.28
N ALA A 117 14.22 14.21 -8.40
CA ALA A 117 13.57 15.29 -7.69
C ALA A 117 12.13 14.89 -7.38
N GLN A 118 11.59 15.45 -6.29
CA GLN A 118 10.23 15.20 -5.84
C GLN A 118 9.65 16.45 -5.19
N THR A 119 8.34 16.61 -5.27
CA THR A 119 7.61 17.73 -4.65
C THR A 119 6.33 17.23 -4.00
N PRO A 120 5.86 17.83 -2.88
CA PRO A 120 4.54 17.57 -2.35
C PRO A 120 3.44 17.76 -3.40
N PHE A 121 2.40 16.93 -3.31
CA PHE A 121 1.28 16.98 -4.26
C PHE A 121 -0.03 16.57 -3.57
N ASP A 122 -1.15 16.89 -4.21
CA ASP A 122 -2.47 16.49 -3.76
C ASP A 122 -2.90 15.24 -4.56
N LEU A 123 -3.53 14.28 -3.89
CA LEU A 123 -4.23 13.19 -4.55
C LEU A 123 -5.73 13.44 -4.48
N ARG A 124 -6.37 13.43 -5.65
CA ARG A 124 -7.79 13.68 -5.81
C ARG A 124 -8.54 12.41 -6.15
N ASP A 125 -9.68 12.22 -5.49
CA ASP A 125 -10.70 11.24 -5.85
C ASP A 125 -12.06 11.95 -6.03
N ASP A 126 -13.13 11.17 -6.15
CA ASP A 126 -14.50 11.71 -6.33
C ASP A 126 -15.02 12.49 -5.10
N TYR A 127 -14.40 12.32 -3.93
CA TYR A 127 -14.86 12.86 -2.66
C TYR A 127 -14.09 14.11 -2.24
N GLY A 128 -12.87 14.32 -2.72
CA GLY A 128 -12.04 15.43 -2.31
C GLY A 128 -10.57 15.25 -2.68
N LYS A 129 -9.70 15.86 -1.87
CA LYS A 129 -8.26 15.78 -2.05
C LYS A 129 -7.52 15.67 -0.72
N VAL A 130 -6.40 14.96 -0.75
CA VAL A 130 -5.50 14.78 0.40
C VAL A 130 -4.06 15.07 0.00
N GLN A 131 -3.33 15.78 0.84
CA GLN A 131 -1.95 16.13 0.57
C GLN A 131 -1.02 14.94 0.86
N ILE A 132 -0.01 14.75 0.01
CA ILE A 132 1.00 13.71 0.15
C ILE A 132 2.38 14.34 0.17
N LEU A 133 3.15 13.92 1.16
CA LEU A 133 4.56 14.23 1.32
C LEU A 133 5.36 13.00 0.87
N PRO A 134 5.94 12.98 -0.35
CA PRO A 134 6.59 11.80 -0.90
C PRO A 134 7.92 11.44 -0.22
N GLU A 135 8.44 12.31 0.65
CA GLU A 135 9.68 12.06 1.38
C GLU A 135 9.56 10.83 2.29
N GLY A 136 10.57 9.94 2.22
CA GLY A 136 10.58 8.66 2.92
C GLY A 136 9.70 7.57 2.30
N ALA A 137 8.95 7.87 1.23
CA ALA A 137 8.18 6.86 0.52
C ALA A 137 9.08 5.97 -0.33
N ARG A 138 8.71 4.69 -0.43
CA ARG A 138 9.16 3.84 -1.53
C ARG A 138 8.34 4.21 -2.77
N ILE A 139 8.99 4.81 -3.76
CA ILE A 139 8.31 5.26 -4.99
C ILE A 139 8.54 4.24 -6.11
N GLU A 140 7.46 3.83 -6.77
CA GLU A 140 7.45 2.90 -7.90
C GLU A 140 6.80 3.62 -9.11
N PRO A 141 7.57 4.48 -9.80
CA PRO A 141 7.11 5.31 -10.90
C PRO A 141 6.90 4.54 -12.21
N ALA A 142 6.30 5.18 -13.20
CA ALA A 142 6.19 4.65 -14.56
C ALA A 142 7.43 5.03 -15.38
N ASN A 143 7.88 4.16 -16.29
CA ASN A 143 8.88 4.54 -17.29
C ASN A 143 8.26 5.54 -18.26
N VAL A 144 8.83 6.75 -18.34
CA VAL A 144 8.34 7.83 -19.21
C VAL A 144 9.29 8.11 -20.37
N PHE A 145 10.57 7.72 -20.24
CA PHE A 145 11.56 7.83 -21.29
C PHE A 145 12.52 6.64 -21.28
N SER A 146 12.83 6.11 -22.46
CA SER A 146 13.90 5.14 -22.64
C SER A 146 14.42 5.25 -24.07
N SER A 147 15.68 5.64 -24.23
CA SER A 147 16.33 5.71 -25.55
C SER A 147 17.80 5.32 -25.44
N GLU A 148 18.32 4.70 -26.50
CA GLU A 148 19.76 4.51 -26.68
C GLU A 148 20.22 5.37 -27.84
N CYS A 149 21.37 6.03 -27.71
CA CYS A 149 21.88 6.94 -28.72
C CYS A 149 23.41 6.89 -28.86
N THR A 150 23.88 7.49 -29.94
CA THR A 150 25.29 7.63 -30.33
C THR A 150 25.65 9.12 -30.43
N PRO A 151 26.93 9.51 -30.66
CA PRO A 151 27.30 10.92 -30.78
C PRO A 151 26.67 11.66 -31.96
N LEU A 152 26.05 10.94 -32.89
CA LEU A 152 25.32 11.51 -34.02
C LEU A 152 23.94 12.04 -33.61
N ASP A 153 23.42 11.63 -32.46
CA ASP A 153 22.10 12.03 -31.97
C ASP A 153 22.21 13.24 -31.03
N ASP A 154 21.37 14.25 -31.21
CA ASP A 154 21.36 15.48 -30.40
C ASP A 154 21.25 15.22 -28.88
N LEU A 155 20.56 14.14 -28.51
CA LEU A 155 20.38 13.73 -27.12
C LEU A 155 21.71 13.45 -26.40
N TYR A 156 22.72 12.98 -27.14
CA TYR A 156 23.99 12.51 -26.58
C TYR A 156 24.71 13.58 -25.78
N TYR A 157 24.82 14.79 -26.32
CA TYR A 157 25.50 15.93 -25.70
C TYR A 157 24.54 16.91 -25.00
N SER A 158 23.27 16.99 -25.44
CA SER A 158 22.32 17.92 -24.81
C SER A 158 21.92 17.53 -23.39
N LYS A 159 21.92 16.23 -23.07
CA LYS A 159 21.50 15.68 -21.77
C LYS A 159 22.52 14.73 -21.15
N GLY A 160 23.60 14.42 -21.85
CA GLY A 160 24.72 13.63 -21.36
C GLY A 160 25.98 14.49 -21.15
N PRO A 161 26.99 13.98 -20.42
CA PRO A 161 28.23 14.73 -20.21
C PRO A 161 29.04 14.88 -21.51
N ASP A 162 29.80 15.97 -21.64
CA ASP A 162 30.60 16.25 -22.83
C ASP A 162 31.77 15.27 -23.03
N THR A 163 32.23 14.65 -21.94
CA THR A 163 33.35 13.70 -21.95
C THR A 163 32.88 12.25 -21.92
N ALA A 164 33.56 11.39 -22.68
CA ALA A 164 33.36 9.95 -22.65
C ALA A 164 34.17 9.30 -21.51
N ILE A 165 33.69 8.14 -21.02
CA ILE A 165 34.43 7.33 -20.05
C ILE A 165 35.56 6.54 -20.73
N ALA A 166 36.49 5.98 -19.93
CA ALA A 166 37.51 5.07 -20.44
C ALA A 166 36.86 3.84 -21.11
N ASP A 167 37.47 3.38 -22.20
CA ASP A 167 36.99 2.24 -23.00
C ASP A 167 35.57 2.41 -23.56
N SER A 168 35.08 3.65 -23.70
CA SER A 168 33.75 3.93 -24.21
C SER A 168 33.54 3.43 -25.64
N THR A 169 32.36 2.88 -25.87
CA THR A 169 31.86 2.57 -27.23
C THR A 169 31.01 3.70 -27.80
N TYR A 170 30.96 4.85 -27.12
CA TYR A 170 30.14 6.02 -27.44
C TYR A 170 28.65 5.71 -27.59
N ARG A 171 28.15 4.66 -26.93
CA ARG A 171 26.73 4.36 -26.84
C ARG A 171 26.23 4.74 -25.47
N ARG A 172 25.18 5.55 -25.42
CA ARG A 172 24.54 5.97 -24.17
C ARG A 172 23.12 5.46 -24.12
N ARG A 173 22.68 5.07 -22.93
CA ARG A 173 21.31 4.71 -22.60
C ARG A 173 20.77 5.76 -21.65
N PHE A 174 19.65 6.34 -22.03
CA PHE A 174 18.92 7.35 -21.28
C PHE A 174 17.62 6.74 -20.80
N THR A 175 17.42 6.68 -19.50
CA THR A 175 16.19 6.18 -18.90
C THR A 175 15.63 7.20 -17.92
N GLU A 176 14.32 7.43 -17.96
CA GLU A 176 13.62 8.25 -16.99
C GLU A 176 12.34 7.57 -16.55
N GLN A 177 12.13 7.59 -15.24
CA GLN A 177 10.89 7.19 -14.62
C GLN A 177 10.27 8.40 -13.93
N ALA A 178 8.96 8.53 -13.99
CA ALA A 178 8.28 9.64 -13.35
C ALA A 178 6.85 9.29 -12.90
N ILE A 179 6.32 10.16 -12.06
CA ILE A 179 4.89 10.25 -11.75
C ILE A 179 4.37 11.53 -12.41
N PRO A 180 3.73 11.43 -13.60
CA PRO A 180 3.11 12.57 -14.26
C PRO A 180 2.01 13.20 -13.42
N VAL A 181 1.76 14.49 -13.63
CA VAL A 181 0.50 15.11 -13.22
C VAL A 181 -0.66 14.41 -13.96
N ASP A 182 -1.83 14.32 -13.32
CA ASP A 182 -3.03 13.61 -13.80
C ASP A 182 -2.91 12.07 -13.86
N ALA A 183 -1.75 11.50 -13.50
CA ALA A 183 -1.61 10.06 -13.40
C ALA A 183 -2.47 9.48 -12.27
N GLU A 184 -3.13 8.36 -12.53
CA GLU A 184 -3.75 7.56 -11.47
C GLU A 184 -2.69 6.76 -10.72
N ILE A 185 -2.64 6.92 -9.41
CA ILE A 185 -1.66 6.26 -8.57
C ILE A 185 -2.30 5.56 -7.37
N TYR A 186 -1.59 4.56 -6.90
CA TYR A 186 -1.86 3.78 -5.71
C TYR A 186 -0.93 4.23 -4.59
N ILE A 187 -1.49 4.54 -3.42
CA ILE A 187 -0.72 4.94 -2.24
C ILE A 187 -1.13 4.08 -1.06
N MET A 188 -0.13 3.58 -0.34
CA MET A 188 -0.31 3.03 0.99
C MET A 188 0.62 3.76 1.94
N GLY A 189 0.09 4.41 2.97
CA GLY A 189 0.90 5.21 3.88
C GLY A 189 0.15 5.60 5.14
N GLN A 190 0.86 6.25 6.06
CA GLN A 190 0.28 6.72 7.31
C GLN A 190 -0.38 8.08 7.09
N ALA A 191 -1.66 8.16 7.39
CA ALA A 191 -2.38 9.42 7.53
C ALA A 191 -2.14 10.00 8.92
N ARG A 192 -1.79 11.29 8.96
CA ARG A 192 -1.66 12.09 10.18
C ARG A 192 -2.38 13.43 10.01
N GLU A 193 -2.67 14.09 11.12
CA GLU A 193 -3.21 15.44 11.10
C GLU A 193 -2.09 16.43 10.75
N ARG A 194 -2.41 17.42 9.91
CA ARG A 194 -1.46 18.49 9.59
C ARG A 194 -1.26 19.42 10.79
N GLU A 195 -0.06 19.97 10.91
CA GLU A 195 0.27 20.93 11.98
C GLU A 195 -0.40 22.29 11.80
N ASP A 196 -0.69 22.70 10.56
CA ASP A 196 -1.18 24.04 10.22
C ASP A 196 -2.71 24.14 10.10
N ARG A 197 -3.42 23.04 9.85
CA ARG A 197 -4.88 22.99 9.77
C ARG A 197 -5.42 21.60 10.08
N VAL A 198 -6.69 21.54 10.49
CA VAL A 198 -7.45 20.30 10.71
C VAL A 198 -7.78 19.63 9.37
N ALA A 199 -6.77 19.01 8.77
CA ALA A 199 -6.86 18.23 7.53
C ALA A 199 -5.89 17.05 7.61
N PRO A 200 -6.20 15.91 6.97
CA PRO A 200 -5.27 14.79 6.89
C PRO A 200 -4.16 15.09 5.85
N GLU A 201 -2.97 14.58 6.12
CA GLU A 201 -1.89 14.41 5.14
C GLU A 201 -1.30 13.01 5.24
N ILE A 202 -0.74 12.51 4.14
CA ILE A 202 0.01 11.26 4.10
C ILE A 202 1.50 11.59 4.13
N ALA A 203 2.22 11.04 5.10
CA ALA A 203 3.64 11.29 5.29
C ALA A 203 4.37 10.05 5.80
N ALA A 204 5.70 10.09 5.76
CA ALA A 204 6.51 9.05 6.37
C ALA A 204 6.30 8.99 7.87
N ASP A 205 6.16 7.78 8.38
CA ASP A 205 6.09 7.46 9.80
C ASP A 205 7.04 6.27 10.05
N PRO A 206 8.04 6.39 10.94
CA PRO A 206 8.95 5.29 11.28
C PRO A 206 8.25 4.05 11.84
N GLU A 207 7.07 4.20 12.45
CA GLU A 207 6.28 3.11 13.00
C GLU A 207 5.37 2.45 11.94
N ALA A 208 5.17 3.11 10.80
CA ALA A 208 4.33 2.57 9.74
C ALA A 208 5.01 1.40 9.02
N PRO A 209 4.29 0.29 8.78
CA PRO A 209 4.86 -0.91 8.17
C PRO A 209 5.22 -0.72 6.67
N LEU A 210 4.60 0.25 6.00
CA LEU A 210 4.82 0.54 4.59
C LEU A 210 4.41 1.97 4.26
N PHE A 211 5.30 2.69 3.56
CA PHE A 211 4.94 3.88 2.81
C PHE A 211 5.32 3.68 1.35
N LEU A 212 4.32 3.53 0.48
CA LEU A 212 4.45 3.18 -0.93
C LEU A 212 3.63 4.15 -1.77
N ILE A 213 4.26 4.70 -2.81
CA ILE A 213 3.61 5.48 -3.86
C ILE A 213 3.91 4.75 -5.17
N SER A 214 2.89 4.28 -5.89
CA SER A 214 3.07 3.48 -7.09
C SER A 214 2.15 3.92 -8.22
N THR A 215 2.66 3.98 -9.44
CA THR A 215 1.82 4.10 -10.65
C THR A 215 1.21 2.77 -11.08
N ARG A 216 1.55 1.67 -10.39
CA ARG A 216 1.00 0.34 -10.63
C ARG A 216 -0.24 0.13 -9.78
N THR A 217 -1.16 -0.68 -10.27
CA THR A 217 -2.35 -1.06 -9.49
C THR A 217 -1.98 -2.04 -8.37
N GLU A 218 -2.79 -2.06 -7.31
CA GLU A 218 -2.69 -3.05 -6.23
C GLU A 218 -2.62 -4.49 -6.77
N GLU A 219 -3.41 -4.80 -7.79
CA GLU A 219 -3.44 -6.12 -8.44
C GLU A 219 -2.09 -6.45 -9.10
N GLN A 220 -1.48 -5.50 -9.83
CA GLN A 220 -0.17 -5.68 -10.44
C GLN A 220 0.93 -5.91 -9.38
N ILE A 221 0.88 -5.14 -8.29
CA ILE A 221 1.82 -5.30 -7.16
C ILE A 221 1.63 -6.67 -6.50
N SER A 222 0.38 -7.08 -6.27
CA SER A 222 0.01 -8.36 -5.66
C SER A 222 0.42 -9.57 -6.52
N LYS A 223 0.26 -9.49 -7.84
CA LYS A 223 0.73 -10.51 -8.79
C LYS A 223 2.26 -10.67 -8.72
N GLY A 224 3.01 -9.57 -8.72
CA GLY A 224 4.47 -9.58 -8.58
C GLY A 224 4.94 -10.23 -7.28
N LEU A 225 4.27 -9.93 -6.16
CA LEU A 225 4.55 -10.57 -4.87
C LEU A 225 4.21 -12.06 -4.88
N SER A 226 3.11 -12.46 -5.53
CA SER A 226 2.70 -13.87 -5.64
C SER A 226 3.75 -14.72 -6.34
N LEU A 227 4.31 -14.21 -7.44
CA LEU A 227 5.40 -14.88 -8.15
C LEU A 227 6.63 -15.03 -7.26
N GLN A 228 7.02 -13.97 -6.54
CA GLN A 228 8.18 -14.01 -5.63
C GLN A 228 7.99 -15.00 -4.47
N ILE A 229 6.78 -15.10 -3.91
CA ILE A 229 6.42 -16.06 -2.88
C ILE A 229 6.60 -17.48 -3.40
N TRP A 230 6.06 -17.77 -4.59
CA TRP A 230 6.15 -19.09 -5.20
C TRP A 230 7.59 -19.49 -5.53
N LEU A 231 8.34 -18.58 -6.16
CA LEU A 231 9.77 -18.81 -6.46
C LEU A 231 10.58 -19.04 -5.18
N ALA A 232 10.43 -18.19 -4.16
CA ALA A 232 11.16 -18.34 -2.91
C ALA A 232 10.80 -19.64 -2.17
N GLY A 233 9.52 -20.03 -2.16
CA GLY A 233 9.09 -21.32 -1.61
C GLY A 233 9.72 -22.51 -2.33
N ILE A 234 9.61 -22.56 -3.66
CA ILE A 234 10.14 -23.67 -4.44
C ILE A 234 11.66 -23.73 -4.39
N PHE A 235 12.36 -22.63 -4.63
CA PHE A 235 13.82 -22.61 -4.55
C PHE A 235 14.30 -22.93 -3.13
N GLY A 236 13.56 -22.53 -2.09
CA GLY A 236 13.82 -22.92 -0.71
C GLY A 236 13.76 -24.44 -0.50
N ALA A 237 12.69 -25.08 -0.97
CA ALA A 237 12.54 -26.54 -0.91
C ALA A 237 13.62 -27.28 -1.72
N VAL A 238 13.92 -26.77 -2.92
CA VAL A 238 14.97 -27.32 -3.80
C VAL A 238 16.35 -27.21 -3.15
N LEU A 239 16.68 -26.12 -2.44
CA LEU A 239 17.96 -26.02 -1.71
C LEU A 239 18.04 -27.00 -0.54
N PHE A 240 16.95 -27.20 0.20
CA PHE A 240 16.89 -28.17 1.30
C PHE A 240 17.14 -29.60 0.80
N ILE A 241 16.40 -30.03 -0.22
CA ILE A 241 16.50 -31.40 -0.76
C ILE A 241 17.76 -31.56 -1.61
N GLY A 242 18.00 -30.60 -2.50
CA GLY A 242 19.09 -30.63 -3.48
C GLY A 242 20.47 -30.58 -2.84
N SER A 243 20.65 -29.91 -1.71
CA SER A 243 21.91 -29.95 -0.96
C SER A 243 22.24 -31.35 -0.43
N HIS A 244 21.23 -32.08 0.06
CA HIS A 244 21.41 -33.45 0.52
C HIS A 244 21.70 -34.39 -0.64
N ALA A 245 20.97 -34.25 -1.75
CA ALA A 245 21.20 -35.03 -2.97
C ALA A 245 22.60 -34.78 -3.56
N LEU A 246 23.04 -33.52 -3.60
CA LEU A 246 24.37 -33.14 -4.08
C LEU A 246 25.47 -33.74 -3.20
N ARG A 247 25.34 -33.64 -1.87
CA ARG A 247 26.29 -34.24 -0.93
C ARG A 247 26.39 -35.75 -1.12
N ASP A 248 25.26 -36.43 -1.23
CA ASP A 248 25.22 -37.88 -1.39
C ASP A 248 25.83 -38.33 -2.73
N HIS A 249 25.61 -37.58 -3.82
CA HIS A 249 26.26 -37.79 -5.11
C HIS A 249 27.79 -37.60 -5.03
N LEU A 250 28.27 -36.55 -4.36
CA LEU A 250 29.69 -36.23 -4.25
C LEU A 250 30.48 -37.20 -3.37
N VAL A 251 29.84 -37.77 -2.34
CA VAL A 251 30.46 -38.78 -1.45
C VAL A 251 30.51 -40.16 -2.12
N GLY A 252 29.93 -40.31 -3.33
CA GLY A 252 29.99 -41.56 -4.09
C GLY A 252 29.19 -42.68 -3.43
N VAL A 253 28.19 -42.34 -2.61
CA VAL A 253 27.26 -43.33 -2.07
C VAL A 253 26.48 -43.89 -3.26
N LEU A 254 26.80 -45.14 -3.66
CA LEU A 254 26.09 -45.86 -4.72
C LEU A 254 24.58 -45.75 -4.47
N ALA A 255 23.84 -45.34 -5.50
CA ALA A 255 22.39 -45.06 -5.51
C ALA A 255 21.49 -46.21 -5.01
N VAL A 256 22.08 -47.35 -4.64
CA VAL A 256 21.41 -48.57 -4.17
C VAL A 256 21.05 -48.51 -2.68
N ALA A 257 21.63 -47.59 -1.88
CA ALA A 257 21.51 -47.64 -0.41
C ALA A 257 20.94 -46.37 0.27
N ILE A 258 20.53 -45.32 -0.46
CA ILE A 258 19.89 -44.15 0.18
C ILE A 258 18.37 -44.34 0.11
N PRO A 259 17.71 -44.65 1.24
CA PRO A 259 16.27 -44.81 1.23
C PRO A 259 15.61 -43.47 0.90
N PHE A 260 14.62 -43.50 0.00
CA PHE A 260 13.71 -42.38 -0.30
C PHE A 260 13.20 -41.68 0.98
N GLU A 261 13.08 -42.43 2.07
CA GLU A 261 12.72 -41.99 3.42
C GLU A 261 13.56 -40.79 3.91
N ARG A 262 14.88 -40.74 3.62
CA ARG A 262 15.71 -39.62 4.07
C ARG A 262 15.30 -38.30 3.42
N TYR A 263 15.03 -38.30 2.12
CA TYR A 263 14.56 -37.10 1.41
C TYR A 263 13.15 -36.70 1.85
N ALA A 264 12.28 -37.68 2.13
CA ALA A 264 10.95 -37.44 2.67
C ALA A 264 11.01 -36.77 4.06
N VAL A 265 11.93 -37.20 4.94
CA VAL A 265 12.16 -36.57 6.24
C VAL A 265 12.63 -35.13 6.10
N VAL A 266 13.60 -34.86 5.22
CA VAL A 266 14.12 -33.49 4.98
C VAL A 266 13.02 -32.57 4.44
N LEU A 267 12.22 -33.04 3.48
CA LEU A 267 11.06 -32.30 2.98
C LEU A 267 10.02 -32.10 4.08
N GLY A 268 9.76 -33.10 4.91
CA GLY A 268 8.85 -33.02 6.05
C GLY A 268 9.26 -31.94 7.04
N VAL A 269 10.55 -31.86 7.38
CA VAL A 269 11.09 -30.79 8.24
C VAL A 269 10.92 -29.41 7.61
N TYR A 270 11.21 -29.27 6.31
CA TYR A 270 11.00 -28.02 5.59
C TYR A 270 9.51 -27.59 5.63
N LEU A 271 8.59 -28.51 5.31
CA LEU A 271 7.15 -28.24 5.32
C LEU A 271 6.65 -27.89 6.73
N LEU A 272 7.18 -28.53 7.77
CA LEU A 272 6.83 -28.22 9.16
C LEU A 272 7.27 -26.80 9.55
N ILE A 273 8.50 -26.39 9.23
CA ILE A 273 8.99 -25.02 9.46
C ILE A 273 8.14 -24.02 8.67
N PHE A 274 7.86 -24.34 7.40
CA PHE A 274 7.06 -23.50 6.53
C PHE A 274 5.64 -23.31 7.08
N LEU A 275 4.98 -24.40 7.49
CA LEU A 275 3.63 -24.38 8.04
C LEU A 275 3.57 -23.63 9.39
N ALA A 276 4.53 -23.85 10.28
CA ALA A 276 4.61 -23.13 11.55
C ALA A 276 4.71 -21.62 11.34
N GLY A 277 5.55 -21.18 10.39
CA GLY A 277 5.67 -19.77 10.05
C GLY A 277 4.43 -19.20 9.37
N LEU A 278 3.72 -19.97 8.54
CA LEU A 278 2.42 -19.56 7.99
C LEU A 278 1.38 -19.35 9.09
N ILE A 279 1.25 -20.28 10.04
CA ILE A 279 0.33 -20.15 11.17
C ILE A 279 0.65 -18.89 11.98
N TRP A 280 1.93 -18.63 12.24
CA TRP A 280 2.39 -17.41 12.93
C TRP A 280 2.00 -16.13 12.19
N ILE A 281 2.15 -16.08 10.86
CA ILE A 281 1.77 -14.93 10.05
C ILE A 281 0.25 -14.72 10.09
N VAL A 282 -0.52 -15.78 9.89
CA VAL A 282 -1.99 -15.75 9.93
C VAL A 282 -2.48 -15.25 11.27
N TYR A 283 -1.93 -15.77 12.38
CA TYR A 283 -2.27 -15.35 13.74
C TYR A 283 -2.12 -13.84 13.91
N ASN A 284 -0.95 -13.29 13.56
CA ASN A 284 -0.68 -11.86 13.69
C ASN A 284 -1.61 -11.02 12.81
N ILE A 285 -1.98 -11.51 11.62
CA ILE A 285 -2.87 -10.80 10.71
C ILE A 285 -4.29 -10.75 11.25
N LEU A 286 -4.80 -11.87 11.78
CA LEU A 286 -6.13 -11.92 12.40
C LEU A 286 -6.21 -10.98 13.61
N VAL A 287 -5.17 -10.93 14.44
CA VAL A 287 -5.10 -9.98 15.58
C VAL A 287 -5.14 -8.53 15.07
N ASN A 288 -4.34 -8.20 14.06
CA ASN A 288 -4.29 -6.85 13.50
C ASN A 288 -5.62 -6.45 12.85
N LEU A 289 -6.26 -7.35 12.09
CA LEU A 289 -7.57 -7.09 11.49
C LEU A 289 -8.64 -6.83 12.55
N ARG A 290 -8.68 -7.63 13.62
CA ARG A 290 -9.62 -7.40 14.73
C ARG A 290 -9.42 -6.02 15.36
N GLN A 291 -8.16 -5.63 15.61
CA GLN A 291 -7.87 -4.29 16.14
C GLN A 291 -8.31 -3.18 15.19
N ARG A 292 -8.17 -3.38 13.88
CA ARG A 292 -8.67 -2.43 12.87
C ARG A 292 -10.19 -2.32 12.86
N VAL A 293 -10.91 -3.43 13.05
CA VAL A 293 -12.38 -3.39 13.19
C VAL A 293 -12.77 -2.52 14.39
N TRP A 294 -12.12 -2.71 15.54
CA TRP A 294 -12.40 -1.92 16.75
C TRP A 294 -12.01 -0.44 16.58
N GLN A 295 -10.89 -0.17 15.92
CA GLN A 295 -10.52 1.20 15.54
C GLN A 295 -11.58 1.83 14.65
N ALA A 296 -12.04 1.13 13.61
CA ALA A 296 -13.09 1.62 12.71
C ALA A 296 -14.43 1.84 13.44
N ALA A 297 -14.80 0.98 14.38
CA ALA A 297 -15.99 1.16 15.22
C ALA A 297 -15.87 2.45 16.05
N SER A 298 -14.71 2.70 16.67
CA SER A 298 -14.48 3.91 17.45
C SER A 298 -14.56 5.18 16.60
N LEU A 299 -14.20 5.13 15.32
CA LEU A 299 -14.34 6.26 14.39
C LEU A 299 -15.81 6.60 14.13
N VAL A 300 -16.68 5.59 14.01
CA VAL A 300 -18.13 5.78 13.92
C VAL A 300 -18.63 6.44 15.21
N ASP A 301 -18.23 5.94 16.38
CA ASP A 301 -18.64 6.47 17.69
C ASP A 301 -18.25 7.94 17.86
N VAL A 302 -17.04 8.33 17.42
CA VAL A 302 -16.58 9.72 17.47
C VAL A 302 -17.46 10.64 16.61
N GLN A 303 -17.86 10.21 15.40
CA GLN A 303 -18.74 11.03 14.57
C GLN A 303 -20.18 11.07 15.10
N LEU A 304 -20.68 9.97 15.67
CA LEU A 304 -21.98 9.96 16.34
C LEU A 304 -22.00 10.90 17.54
N LYS A 305 -20.94 10.89 18.35
CA LYS A 305 -20.77 11.83 19.46
C LYS A 305 -20.74 13.27 18.97
N ARG A 306 -19.96 13.57 17.92
CA ARG A 306 -19.93 14.91 17.29
C ARG A 306 -21.32 15.36 16.88
N ARG A 307 -22.12 14.49 16.25
CA ARG A 307 -23.51 14.83 15.92
C ARG A 307 -24.34 15.17 17.15
N ASN A 308 -24.24 14.37 18.20
CA ASN A 308 -24.96 14.61 19.46
C ASN A 308 -24.53 15.91 20.14
N ASP A 309 -23.27 16.34 19.97
CA ASP A 309 -22.75 17.61 20.48
C ASP A 309 -23.20 18.83 19.65
N LEU A 310 -23.49 18.64 18.34
CA LEU A 310 -23.97 19.71 17.45
C LEU A 310 -25.47 20.01 17.62
N ILE A 311 -26.29 19.02 18.00
CA ILE A 311 -27.75 19.20 18.15
C ILE A 311 -28.10 20.26 19.23
N PRO A 312 -27.50 20.26 20.44
CA PRO A 312 -27.76 21.31 21.44
C PRO A 312 -27.47 22.71 20.92
N ARG A 313 -26.35 22.89 20.20
CA ARG A 313 -25.95 24.16 19.58
C ARG A 313 -26.97 24.63 18.54
N LEU A 314 -27.54 23.69 17.77
CA LEU A 314 -28.61 24.01 16.81
C LEU A 314 -29.82 24.57 17.51
N VAL A 315 -30.23 23.92 18.60
CA VAL A 315 -31.38 24.38 19.37
C VAL A 315 -31.12 25.75 19.99
N GLU A 316 -29.90 26.07 20.42
CA GLU A 316 -29.55 27.40 20.94
C GLU A 316 -29.64 28.50 19.89
N VAL A 317 -29.08 28.28 18.70
CA VAL A 317 -29.16 29.23 17.57
C VAL A 317 -30.62 29.46 17.18
N VAL A 318 -31.41 28.38 17.10
CA VAL A 318 -32.83 28.46 16.73
C VAL A 318 -33.69 29.08 17.85
N ARG A 319 -33.34 28.90 19.13
CA ARG A 319 -34.01 29.55 20.26
C ARG A 319 -33.80 31.05 20.28
N GLY A 320 -32.57 31.53 20.08
CA GLY A 320 -32.27 32.97 20.04
C GLY A 320 -32.95 33.74 18.90
N LEU A 321 -33.54 33.02 17.95
CA LEU A 321 -34.27 33.53 16.80
C LEU A 321 -35.78 33.66 17.02
N LYS A 322 -36.34 32.83 17.90
CA LYS A 322 -37.79 32.68 18.06
C LYS A 322 -38.17 32.41 19.51
N ASP A 323 -38.25 33.48 20.30
CA ASP A 323 -38.72 33.41 21.69
C ASP A 323 -40.18 32.93 21.83
N HIS A 324 -40.97 32.87 20.74
CA HIS A 324 -42.43 32.67 20.80
C HIS A 324 -43.05 31.60 19.89
N GLU A 325 -42.27 30.73 19.24
CA GLU A 325 -42.85 29.70 18.35
C GLU A 325 -42.85 28.31 18.97
N ILE A 326 -43.96 27.97 19.64
CA ILE A 326 -44.15 26.71 20.39
C ILE A 326 -43.94 25.46 19.50
N THR A 327 -44.37 25.51 18.24
CA THR A 327 -44.27 24.41 17.27
C THR A 327 -42.83 24.07 16.89
N LEU A 328 -41.97 25.07 16.81
CA LEU A 328 -40.53 24.90 16.54
C LEU A 328 -39.84 24.30 17.77
N GLN A 329 -40.22 24.75 18.98
CA GLN A 329 -39.64 24.23 20.23
C GLN A 329 -40.00 22.76 20.47
N SER A 330 -41.19 22.31 20.07
CA SER A 330 -41.58 20.90 20.17
C SER A 330 -40.82 20.01 19.17
N GLU A 331 -40.63 20.47 17.93
CA GLU A 331 -39.79 19.79 16.92
C GLU A 331 -38.33 19.67 17.39
N LEU A 332 -37.77 20.71 18.01
CA LEU A 332 -36.42 20.69 18.58
C LEU A 332 -36.31 19.80 19.84
N ALA A 333 -37.37 19.75 20.66
CA ALA A 333 -37.42 18.87 21.82
C ALA A 333 -37.42 17.38 21.41
N MET A 334 -38.10 17.03 20.31
CA MET A 334 -38.04 15.68 19.73
C MET A 334 -36.64 15.35 19.20
N LEU A 335 -35.97 16.29 18.51
CA LEU A 335 -34.58 16.09 18.08
C LEU A 335 -33.63 15.85 19.27
N ARG A 336 -33.84 16.55 20.39
CA ARG A 336 -33.06 16.35 21.63
C ARG A 336 -33.37 15.03 22.35
N SER A 337 -34.62 14.59 22.39
CA SER A 337 -34.96 13.30 23.01
C SER A 337 -34.42 12.13 22.18
N GLN A 338 -34.39 12.28 20.86
CA GLN A 338 -33.68 11.37 19.96
C GLN A 338 -32.16 11.44 20.22
N ALA A 339 -31.59 12.65 20.34
CA ALA A 339 -30.19 12.91 20.72
C ALA A 339 -29.72 12.07 21.93
N ALA A 340 -30.58 11.99 22.96
CA ALA A 340 -30.25 11.41 24.26
C ALA A 340 -30.53 9.91 24.41
N SER A 341 -31.39 9.31 23.58
CA SER A 341 -31.94 7.96 23.82
C SER A 341 -31.14 6.80 23.22
N THR A 342 -29.97 7.05 22.61
CA THR A 342 -29.32 6.05 21.75
C THR A 342 -27.99 5.56 22.30
N SER A 343 -27.93 4.25 22.59
CA SER A 343 -26.68 3.48 22.59
C SER A 343 -26.08 3.49 21.17
N PRO A 344 -24.76 3.69 20.99
CA PRO A 344 -24.12 3.88 19.68
C PRO A 344 -24.45 2.79 18.62
N GLN A 345 -24.83 1.60 19.06
CA GLN A 345 -25.00 0.41 18.21
C GLN A 345 -26.37 0.28 17.52
N THR A 346 -27.41 1.01 17.93
CA THR A 346 -28.80 0.78 17.43
C THR A 346 -29.38 1.98 16.67
N SER A 347 -28.55 2.65 15.86
CA SER A 347 -28.88 3.94 15.24
C SER A 347 -29.64 3.85 13.90
N THR A 348 -30.64 2.97 13.78
CA THR A 348 -31.60 3.00 12.67
C THR A 348 -32.57 4.20 12.77
N GLY A 349 -32.82 4.71 13.98
CA GLY A 349 -33.75 5.82 14.23
C GLY A 349 -33.26 7.23 13.88
N TYR A 350 -31.97 7.42 13.57
CA TYR A 350 -31.36 8.76 13.46
C TYR A 350 -31.17 9.32 12.05
N GLN A 351 -31.58 8.58 11.03
CA GLN A 351 -31.35 8.93 9.62
C GLN A 351 -32.10 10.19 9.15
N ASN A 352 -32.81 10.85 10.07
CA ASN A 352 -33.65 12.00 9.79
C ASN A 352 -33.10 13.32 10.35
N CYS A 353 -31.94 13.37 11.01
CA CYS A 353 -31.46 14.65 11.58
C CYS A 353 -31.21 15.72 10.49
N SER A 354 -30.46 15.39 9.45
CA SER A 354 -30.22 16.29 8.30
C SER A 354 -31.50 16.61 7.53
N ARG A 355 -32.40 15.63 7.36
CA ARG A 355 -33.71 15.81 6.72
C ARG A 355 -34.59 16.77 7.52
N THR A 356 -34.66 16.61 8.83
CA THR A 356 -35.40 17.49 9.74
C THR A 356 -34.83 18.90 9.72
N ILE A 357 -33.50 19.06 9.68
CA ILE A 357 -32.87 20.38 9.56
C ILE A 357 -33.20 21.05 8.22
N ARG A 358 -33.19 20.28 7.12
CA ARG A 358 -33.57 20.78 5.80
C ARG A 358 -35.05 21.20 5.77
N PHE A 359 -35.92 20.37 6.34
CA PHE A 359 -37.33 20.69 6.50
C PHE A 359 -37.56 21.94 7.36
N LEU A 360 -36.82 22.11 8.46
CA LEU A 360 -36.86 23.33 9.29
C LEU A 360 -36.40 24.56 8.50
N ALA A 361 -35.37 24.43 7.66
CA ALA A 361 -34.88 25.51 6.80
C ALA A 361 -35.91 25.92 5.74
N GLU A 362 -36.62 24.95 5.15
CA GLU A 362 -37.71 25.19 4.18
C GLU A 362 -38.93 25.83 4.83
N LYS A 363 -39.35 25.32 6.00
CA LYS A 363 -40.51 25.80 6.75
C LYS A 363 -40.29 27.19 7.35
N TYR A 364 -39.03 27.55 7.65
CA TYR A 364 -38.69 28.81 8.30
C TYR A 364 -37.53 29.53 7.58
N PRO A 365 -37.80 30.26 6.48
CA PRO A 365 -36.77 30.99 5.72
C PRO A 365 -35.98 32.02 6.55
N ALA A 366 -36.54 32.52 7.65
CA ALA A 366 -35.82 33.40 8.58
C ALA A 366 -34.57 32.73 9.19
N LEU A 367 -34.54 31.40 9.29
CA LEU A 367 -33.37 30.64 9.77
C LEU A 367 -32.23 30.66 8.75
N THR A 368 -32.54 30.61 7.46
CA THR A 368 -31.52 30.59 6.40
C THR A 368 -30.85 31.94 6.21
N ALA A 369 -31.48 33.03 6.67
CA ALA A 369 -30.85 34.34 6.73
C ALA A 369 -29.74 34.45 7.81
N GLN A 370 -29.69 33.51 8.76
CA GLN A 370 -28.67 33.52 9.80
C GLN A 370 -27.42 32.74 9.42
N GLU A 371 -26.28 33.43 9.41
CA GLU A 371 -24.98 32.83 9.16
C GLU A 371 -24.64 31.70 10.15
N ALA A 372 -24.97 31.86 11.43
CA ALA A 372 -24.74 30.85 12.46
C ALA A 372 -25.52 29.55 12.18
N PHE A 373 -26.77 29.65 11.72
CA PHE A 373 -27.59 28.49 11.36
C PHE A 373 -27.03 27.81 10.10
N LEU A 374 -26.68 28.59 9.06
CA LEU A 374 -26.07 28.04 7.84
C LEU A 374 -24.75 27.32 8.10
N LYS A 375 -23.90 27.88 8.96
CA LYS A 375 -22.63 27.25 9.35
C LYS A 375 -22.89 25.91 10.05
N LEU A 376 -23.82 25.88 10.99
CA LEU A 376 -24.13 24.66 11.73
C LEU A 376 -24.82 23.60 10.86
N GLN A 377 -25.72 24.02 9.95
CA GLN A 377 -26.31 23.13 8.96
C GLN A 377 -25.23 22.46 8.10
N LYS A 378 -24.23 23.23 7.64
CA LYS A 378 -23.07 22.69 6.92
C LYS A 378 -22.25 21.73 7.77
N GLU A 379 -21.97 22.07 9.04
CA GLU A 379 -21.23 21.20 9.96
C GLU A 379 -21.96 19.87 10.23
N ILE A 380 -23.28 19.90 10.40
CA ILE A 380 -24.10 18.70 10.59
C ILE A 380 -24.14 17.86 9.31
N SER A 381 -24.34 18.49 8.14
CA SER A 381 -24.29 17.77 6.85
C SER A 381 -22.95 17.08 6.66
N ALA A 382 -21.85 17.80 6.88
CA ALA A 382 -20.50 17.24 6.79
C ALA A 382 -20.20 16.17 7.86
N THR A 383 -20.95 16.15 8.97
CA THR A 383 -20.85 15.10 9.99
C THR A 383 -21.62 13.85 9.53
N GLU A 384 -22.81 14.00 8.94
CA GLU A 384 -23.56 12.87 8.36
C GLU A 384 -22.79 12.21 7.21
N ASP A 385 -22.19 13.00 6.31
CA ASP A 385 -21.34 12.47 5.24
C ASP A 385 -20.16 11.65 5.80
N ARG A 386 -19.53 12.14 6.88
CA ARG A 386 -18.46 11.42 7.58
C ARG A 386 -18.95 10.17 8.31
N ILE A 387 -20.16 10.15 8.85
CA ILE A 387 -20.76 8.95 9.47
C ILE A 387 -20.98 7.89 8.39
N ALA A 388 -21.49 8.27 7.22
CA ALA A 388 -21.69 7.35 6.10
C ALA A 388 -20.35 6.75 5.64
N LEU A 389 -19.31 7.58 5.46
CA LEU A 389 -17.97 7.12 5.13
C LEU A 389 -17.38 6.21 6.23
N ALA A 390 -17.54 6.56 7.51
CA ALA A 390 -17.06 5.75 8.65
C ALA A 390 -17.71 4.36 8.66
N ARG A 391 -19.02 4.29 8.42
CA ARG A 391 -19.77 3.02 8.37
C ARG A 391 -19.38 2.16 7.19
N SER A 392 -19.20 2.75 6.00
CA SER A 392 -18.68 2.02 4.82
C SER A 392 -17.31 1.45 5.12
N PHE A 393 -16.41 2.28 5.66
CA PHE A 393 -15.05 1.88 6.02
C PHE A 393 -15.04 0.76 7.08
N TYR A 394 -15.85 0.86 8.13
CA TYR A 394 -16.02 -0.22 9.11
C TYR A 394 -16.53 -1.50 8.44
N ASN A 395 -17.56 -1.40 7.60
CA ASN A 395 -18.15 -2.56 6.94
C ASN A 395 -17.15 -3.27 6.03
N GLU A 396 -16.30 -2.51 5.32
CA GLU A 396 -15.24 -3.07 4.48
C GLU A 396 -14.20 -3.84 5.33
N ILE A 397 -13.74 -3.27 6.46
CA ILE A 397 -12.80 -3.94 7.36
C ILE A 397 -13.44 -5.16 8.02
N ALA A 398 -14.67 -5.04 8.52
CA ALA A 398 -15.41 -6.14 9.15
C ALA A 398 -15.70 -7.26 8.15
N THR A 399 -16.01 -6.93 6.89
CA THR A 399 -16.18 -7.92 5.82
C THR A 399 -14.87 -8.64 5.52
N ALA A 400 -13.75 -7.91 5.42
CA ALA A 400 -12.43 -8.52 5.25
C ALA A 400 -12.09 -9.45 6.41
N PHE A 401 -12.31 -9.01 7.65
CA PHE A 401 -12.12 -9.82 8.86
C PHE A 401 -12.98 -11.09 8.84
N ASN A 402 -14.29 -10.97 8.60
CA ASN A 402 -15.23 -12.10 8.54
C ASN A 402 -14.84 -13.09 7.43
N THR A 403 -14.40 -12.60 6.27
CA THR A 403 -13.92 -13.43 5.16
C THR A 403 -12.71 -14.29 5.60
N HIS A 404 -11.77 -13.70 6.34
CA HIS A 404 -10.62 -14.44 6.89
C HIS A 404 -11.03 -15.50 7.93
N LEU A 405 -12.16 -15.33 8.63
CA LEU A 405 -12.67 -16.36 9.54
C LEU A 405 -13.27 -17.57 8.80
N GLU A 406 -13.63 -17.43 7.52
CA GLU A 406 -14.24 -18.49 6.71
C GLU A 406 -13.26 -19.18 5.76
N VAL A 407 -12.30 -18.43 5.19
CA VAL A 407 -11.39 -18.93 4.15
C VAL A 407 -10.20 -19.70 4.75
N LEU A 408 -9.87 -20.84 4.15
CA LEU A 408 -8.67 -21.61 4.51
C LEU A 408 -7.39 -20.98 3.96
N PRO A 409 -6.26 -21.03 4.70
CA PRO A 409 -6.05 -21.71 5.99
C PRO A 409 -6.45 -20.89 7.22
N ASP A 410 -6.85 -19.63 7.03
CA ASP A 410 -7.06 -18.65 8.09
C ASP A 410 -8.17 -19.06 9.07
N SER A 411 -9.24 -19.69 8.57
CA SER A 411 -10.35 -20.20 9.39
C SER A 411 -9.94 -21.26 10.41
N LEU A 412 -8.88 -22.04 10.17
CA LEU A 412 -8.36 -23.00 11.17
C LEU A 412 -7.72 -22.27 12.35
N VAL A 413 -6.91 -21.26 12.06
CA VAL A 413 -6.25 -20.44 13.08
C VAL A 413 -7.28 -19.61 13.85
N ALA A 414 -8.26 -19.05 13.15
CA ALA A 414 -9.37 -18.32 13.75
C ALA A 414 -10.17 -19.17 14.76
N LYS A 415 -10.48 -20.43 14.40
CA LYS A 415 -11.16 -21.38 15.30
C LYS A 415 -10.33 -21.69 16.55
N MET A 416 -9.01 -21.89 16.40
CA MET A 416 -8.11 -22.07 17.56
C MET A 416 -8.09 -20.84 18.48
N MET A 417 -8.19 -19.64 17.91
CA MET A 417 -8.24 -18.36 18.63
C MET A 417 -9.62 -18.02 19.20
N ARG A 418 -10.68 -18.79 18.86
CA ARG A 418 -12.09 -18.51 19.23
C ARG A 418 -12.56 -17.12 18.77
N LEU A 419 -12.15 -16.70 17.58
CA LEU A 419 -12.62 -15.45 16.99
C LEU A 419 -14.05 -15.62 16.46
N SER A 420 -14.88 -14.60 16.68
CA SER A 420 -16.26 -14.51 16.19
C SER A 420 -16.36 -13.47 15.08
N MET A 421 -17.37 -13.63 14.22
CA MET A 421 -17.70 -12.63 13.21
C MET A 421 -18.19 -11.33 13.85
N GLU A 422 -17.93 -10.23 13.16
CA GLU A 422 -18.38 -8.89 13.55
C GLU A 422 -19.63 -8.52 12.75
N GLU A 423 -20.60 -7.90 13.41
CA GLU A 423 -21.84 -7.44 12.75
C GLU A 423 -21.55 -6.21 11.88
N LEU A 424 -22.16 -6.19 10.69
CA LEU A 424 -22.06 -5.07 9.76
C LEU A 424 -23.12 -4.01 10.09
N PHE A 425 -22.76 -2.73 9.94
CA PHE A 425 -23.74 -1.66 9.95
C PHE A 425 -24.68 -1.81 8.74
N GLN A 426 -25.98 -1.80 8.99
CA GLN A 426 -26.97 -1.83 7.92
C GLN A 426 -27.01 -0.49 7.19
N THR A 427 -26.73 -0.52 5.89
CA THR A 427 -26.93 0.61 4.99
C THR A 427 -28.44 0.75 4.74
N PRO A 428 -29.08 1.89 5.02
CA PRO A 428 -30.47 2.11 4.66
C PRO A 428 -30.68 2.03 3.15
N ASP A 429 -31.87 1.62 2.72
CA ASP A 429 -32.21 1.49 1.30
C ASP A 429 -32.07 2.81 0.50
N THR A 430 -32.03 3.96 1.19
CA THR A 430 -31.82 5.28 0.55
C THR A 430 -30.36 5.59 0.19
N GLU A 431 -29.38 4.82 0.67
CA GLU A 431 -27.94 4.97 0.37
C GLU A 431 -27.43 3.99 -0.70
N LYS A 432 -28.27 3.06 -1.17
CA LYS A 432 -27.96 2.17 -2.30
C LYS A 432 -27.98 2.87 -3.67
N ALA A 433 -28.43 4.12 -3.73
CA ALA A 433 -28.33 4.93 -4.93
C ALA A 433 -26.89 5.45 -5.05
N THR A 434 -26.10 4.78 -5.88
CA THR A 434 -24.83 5.32 -6.39
C THR A 434 -25.06 6.76 -6.87
N PRO A 435 -24.20 7.74 -6.51
CA PRO A 435 -24.29 9.06 -7.11
C PRO A 435 -24.02 8.90 -8.60
N VAL A 436 -25.05 9.13 -9.42
CA VAL A 436 -24.90 9.24 -10.87
C VAL A 436 -24.04 10.47 -11.10
N VAL A 437 -22.78 10.27 -11.47
CA VAL A 437 -21.91 11.33 -11.96
C VAL A 437 -22.57 11.87 -13.23
N GLN A 438 -23.20 13.03 -13.13
CA GLN A 438 -23.62 13.79 -14.29
C GLN A 438 -22.35 14.31 -14.96
N THR A 439 -21.76 13.52 -15.85
CA THR A 439 -20.78 14.08 -16.79
C THR A 439 -21.55 14.97 -17.75
N ASN A 440 -21.53 16.27 -17.50
CA ASN A 440 -21.95 17.24 -18.51
C ASN A 440 -21.08 17.02 -19.75
N PRO A 441 -21.66 16.72 -20.93
CA PRO A 441 -20.88 16.72 -22.16
C PRO A 441 -20.38 18.15 -22.40
N VAL A 442 -19.07 18.25 -22.67
CA VAL A 442 -18.39 19.47 -23.12
C VAL A 442 -18.95 19.95 -24.45
#